data_AF-A0A136M3W5-F1
#
_entry.id   AF-A0A136M3W5-F1
#
_cell.length_a   1.000
_cell.length_b   1.000
_cell.length_c   1.000
_cell.angle_alpha   90.00
_cell.angle_beta   90.00
_cell.angle_gamma   90.00
#
_symmetry.space_group_name_H-M   'P 1'
#
loop_
_entity.id
_entity.type
_entity.pdbx_description
1 polymer ?
#
loop_
_entity_poly.entity_id
_entity_poly.type
_entity_poly.pdbx_seq_one_letter_code
_entity_poly.pdbx_strand_id
1 'polypeptide(L)'
;MVLFLAKNSTCLFDIGANIGQTALVGGVLGNLKRIILVDPNPDALVYASTNLILNNLASNCSFFTGFVGEKNEEQVKFYTLGVGSAGSMFGSHAETAKMVNSFIM
;
A
#
# COMPACT_ATOMS: atom_id res chain seq x y z
N MET A 1 2.71 5.00 -17.99
CA MET A 1 1.25 5.28 -17.82
C MET A 1 0.93 5.88 -16.46
N VAL A 2 1.17 5.17 -15.35
CA VAL A 2 0.86 5.66 -13.98
C VAL A 2 1.48 7.01 -13.66
N LEU A 3 2.76 7.22 -14.00
CA LEU A 3 3.44 8.49 -13.73
C LEU A 3 2.85 9.68 -14.53
N PHE A 4 2.42 9.42 -15.76
CA PHE A 4 1.74 10.43 -16.58
C PHE A 4 0.38 10.81 -15.99
N LEU A 5 -0.37 9.82 -15.48
CA LEU A 5 -1.63 10.08 -14.80
C LEU A 5 -1.42 10.84 -13.49
N ALA A 6 -0.43 10.44 -12.68
CA ALA A 6 -0.07 11.10 -11.43
C ALA A 6 0.32 12.57 -11.66
N LYS A 7 1.12 12.87 -12.72
CA LYS A 7 1.46 14.24 -13.09
C LYS A 7 0.23 15.09 -13.40
N ASN A 8 -0.81 14.52 -13.98
CA ASN A 8 -2.02 15.24 -14.42
C ASN A 8 -3.19 15.11 -13.42
N SER A 9 -2.93 14.63 -12.21
CA SER A 9 -3.93 14.44 -11.16
C SER A 9 -3.57 15.23 -9.92
N THR A 10 -4.57 15.57 -9.11
CA THR A 10 -4.36 16.20 -7.80
C THR A 10 -4.55 15.25 -6.62
N CYS A 11 -5.08 14.05 -6.88
CA CYS A 11 -5.31 13.02 -5.87
C CYS A 11 -4.79 11.68 -6.39
N LEU A 12 -4.12 10.91 -5.54
CA LEU A 12 -3.66 9.55 -5.84
C LEU A 12 -4.25 8.58 -4.81
N PHE A 13 -4.87 7.51 -5.29
CA PHE A 13 -5.26 6.36 -4.49
C PHE A 13 -4.31 5.21 -4.84
N ASP A 14 -3.42 4.87 -3.92
CA ASP A 14 -2.42 3.81 -4.05
C ASP A 14 -2.94 2.55 -3.33
N ILE A 15 -3.57 1.65 -4.09
CA ILE A 15 -4.20 0.43 -3.57
C ILE A 15 -3.22 -0.73 -3.65
N GLY A 16 -2.95 -1.38 -2.51
CA GLY A 16 -1.79 -2.28 -2.39
C GLY A 16 -0.50 -1.47 -2.40
N ALA A 17 -0.46 -0.39 -1.62
CA ALA A 17 0.62 0.58 -1.62
C ALA A 17 1.99 -0.01 -1.25
N ASN A 18 2.01 -1.15 -0.56
CA ASN A 18 3.21 -1.80 -0.04
C ASN A 18 4.07 -0.76 0.70
N ILE A 19 5.36 -0.64 0.38
CA ILE A 19 6.30 0.32 0.97
C ILE A 19 6.22 1.73 0.33
N GLY A 20 5.14 2.05 -0.40
CA GLY A 20 4.82 3.39 -0.88
C GLY A 20 5.61 3.87 -2.09
N GLN A 21 6.12 2.97 -2.95
CA GLN A 21 6.92 3.37 -4.11
C GLN A 21 6.14 4.26 -5.09
N THR A 22 4.88 3.91 -5.41
CA THR A 22 4.06 4.70 -6.33
C THR A 22 3.78 6.08 -5.76
N ALA A 23 3.36 6.16 -4.49
CA ALA A 23 3.19 7.41 -3.77
C ALA A 23 4.46 8.28 -3.74
N LEU A 24 5.63 7.68 -3.51
CA LEU A 24 6.90 8.40 -3.47
C LEU A 24 7.21 9.04 -4.82
N VAL A 25 7.20 8.25 -5.90
CA VAL A 25 7.54 8.75 -7.24
C VAL A 25 6.48 9.74 -7.74
N GLY A 26 5.20 9.48 -7.45
CA GLY A 26 4.10 10.40 -7.76
C GLY A 26 4.21 11.74 -7.03
N GLY A 27 4.59 11.72 -5.74
CA GLY A 27 4.75 12.91 -4.91
C GLY A 27 5.85 13.84 -5.40
N VAL A 28 6.96 13.29 -5.92
CA VAL A 28 8.07 14.08 -6.50
C VAL A 28 7.64 14.91 -7.72
N LEU A 29 6.57 14.52 -8.42
CA LEU A 29 6.05 15.30 -9.56
C LEU A 29 5.39 16.62 -9.14
N GLY A 30 5.07 16.78 -7.85
CA GLY A 30 4.62 18.04 -7.25
C GLY A 30 3.17 18.45 -7.50
N ASN A 31 2.39 17.73 -8.32
CA ASN A 31 0.99 18.08 -8.61
C ASN A 31 -0.03 17.44 -7.65
N LEU A 32 0.39 16.44 -6.86
CA LEU A 32 -0.49 15.72 -5.94
C LEU A 32 -0.73 16.54 -4.67
N LYS A 33 -1.99 16.88 -4.41
CA LYS A 33 -2.46 17.57 -3.20
C LYS A 33 -2.92 16.60 -2.10
N ARG A 34 -3.19 15.35 -2.47
CA ARG A 34 -3.62 14.30 -1.54
C ARG A 34 -3.15 12.95 -2.06
N ILE A 35 -2.61 12.14 -1.15
CA ILE A 35 -2.22 10.75 -1.45
C ILE A 35 -2.87 9.86 -0.39
N ILE A 36 -3.62 8.87 -0.83
CA ILE A 36 -4.26 7.88 0.03
C ILE A 36 -3.58 6.54 -0.25
N LEU A 37 -2.88 6.02 0.75
CA LEU A 37 -2.18 4.74 0.68
C LEU A 37 -3.01 3.70 1.43
N VAL A 38 -3.34 2.62 0.74
CA VAL A 38 -4.11 1.52 1.29
C VAL A 38 -3.31 0.24 1.13
N ASP A 39 -3.05 -0.46 2.22
CA ASP A 39 -2.45 -1.79 2.18
C ASP A 39 -3.03 -2.65 3.32
N PRO A 40 -3.29 -3.94 3.11
CA PRO A 40 -3.71 -4.84 4.18
C PRO A 40 -2.63 -5.00 5.25
N ASN A 41 -1.35 -4.92 4.86
CA ASN A 41 -0.23 -5.10 5.76
C ASN A 41 0.15 -3.79 6.47
N PRO A 42 -0.14 -3.64 7.79
CA PRO A 42 0.20 -2.42 8.52
C PRO A 42 1.70 -2.14 8.54
N ASP A 43 2.54 -3.18 8.59
CA ASP A 43 3.99 -3.01 8.58
C ASP A 43 4.42 -2.35 7.27
N ALA A 44 3.87 -2.76 6.12
CA ALA A 44 4.19 -2.14 4.84
C ALA A 44 3.89 -0.62 4.84
N LEU A 45 2.76 -0.21 5.44
CA LEU A 45 2.41 1.22 5.58
C LEU A 45 3.32 1.97 6.55
N VAL A 46 3.89 1.33 7.56
CA VAL A 46 4.94 1.94 8.42
C VAL A 46 6.16 2.27 7.58
N TYR A 47 6.59 1.37 6.69
CA TYR A 47 7.71 1.66 5.78
C TYR A 47 7.34 2.71 4.73
N ALA A 48 6.12 2.67 4.19
CA ALA A 48 5.63 3.69 3.27
C ALA A 48 5.64 5.08 3.91
N SER A 49 5.11 5.21 5.14
CA SER A 49 5.12 6.47 5.87
C SER A 49 6.53 6.95 6.17
N THR A 50 7.44 6.05 6.58
CA THR A 50 8.86 6.37 6.77
C THR A 50 9.48 6.91 5.48
N ASN A 51 9.27 6.24 4.35
CA ASN A 51 9.78 6.68 3.04
C ASN A 51 9.26 8.08 2.67
N LEU A 52 7.98 8.35 2.89
CA LEU A 52 7.37 9.65 2.58
C LEU A 52 7.81 10.75 3.55
N ILE A 53 7.99 10.44 4.84
CA ILE A 53 8.50 11.38 5.85
C ILE A 53 9.93 11.80 5.49
N LEU A 54 10.82 10.83 5.22
CA LEU A 54 12.21 11.10 4.88
C LEU A 54 12.38 11.94 3.60
N ASN A 55 11.36 11.98 2.74
CA ASN A 55 11.34 12.78 1.53
C ASN A 55 10.47 14.05 1.63
N ASN A 56 10.01 14.43 2.82
CA ASN A 56 9.12 15.60 3.06
C ASN A 56 7.79 15.56 2.28
N LEU A 57 7.28 14.37 1.97
CA LEU A 57 6.05 14.15 1.20
C LEU A 57 4.89 13.65 2.08
N ALA A 58 5.10 13.43 3.38
CA ALA A 58 4.09 12.85 4.26
C ALA A 58 2.91 13.79 4.60
N SER A 59 3.08 15.12 4.46
CA SER A 59 2.11 16.12 4.94
C SER A 59 0.75 16.06 4.24
N ASN A 60 0.67 15.51 3.03
CA ASN A 60 -0.55 15.34 2.26
C ASN A 60 -0.98 13.86 2.12
N CYS A 61 -0.38 12.97 2.91
CA CYS A 61 -0.64 11.54 2.87
C CYS A 61 -1.67 11.12 3.94
N SER A 62 -2.45 10.08 3.63
CA SER A 62 -3.30 9.37 4.58
C SER A 62 -3.08 7.87 4.38
N PHE A 63 -2.98 7.13 5.47
CA PHE A 63 -2.67 5.69 5.46
C PHE A 63 -3.86 4.92 6.02
N PHE A 64 -4.30 3.89 5.31
CA PHE A 64 -5.41 3.04 5.71
C PHE A 64 -4.99 1.57 5.63
N THR A 65 -5.06 0.88 6.76
CA THR A 65 -4.94 -0.56 6.81
C THR A 65 -6.23 -1.18 6.33
N GLY A 66 -6.23 -1.77 5.13
CA GLY A 66 -7.46 -2.29 4.55
C GLY A 66 -7.23 -3.08 3.27
N PHE A 67 -8.19 -3.95 2.97
CA PHE A 67 -8.23 -4.75 1.75
C PHE A 67 -9.42 -4.31 0.88
N VAL A 68 -9.21 -4.18 -0.43
CA VAL A 68 -10.30 -3.88 -1.37
C VAL A 68 -10.96 -5.19 -1.76
N GLY A 69 -12.19 -5.40 -1.30
CA GLY A 69 -12.99 -6.60 -1.56
C GLY A 69 -14.42 -6.26 -1.99
N GLU A 70 -15.25 -7.29 -2.12
CA GLU A 70 -16.66 -7.13 -2.53
C GLU A 70 -17.56 -6.60 -1.41
N LYS A 71 -17.19 -6.84 -0.15
CA LYS A 71 -17.97 -6.45 1.02
C LYS A 71 -17.14 -5.57 1.94
N ASN A 72 -17.78 -4.53 2.45
CA ASN A 72 -17.22 -3.73 3.53
C ASN A 72 -17.16 -4.55 4.82
N GLU A 73 -16.17 -4.27 5.66
CA GLU A 73 -16.01 -4.87 7.00
C GLU A 73 -15.80 -6.39 7.03
N GLU A 74 -15.62 -7.02 5.87
CA GLU A 74 -15.21 -8.43 5.79
C GLU A 74 -13.77 -8.57 6.31
N GLN A 75 -13.58 -9.50 7.26
CA GLN A 75 -12.24 -9.89 7.68
C GLN A 75 -11.65 -10.86 6.66
N VAL A 76 -10.44 -10.55 6.19
CA VAL A 76 -9.78 -11.32 5.16
C VAL A 76 -8.48 -11.86 5.72
N LYS A 77 -8.37 -13.19 5.77
CA LYS A 77 -7.09 -13.84 6.05
C LYS A 77 -6.11 -13.52 4.91
N PHE A 78 -5.16 -12.62 5.18
CA PHE A 78 -4.19 -12.16 4.21
C PHE A 78 -2.83 -12.80 4.46
N TYR A 79 -2.46 -13.72 3.56
CA TYR A 79 -1.16 -14.39 3.60
C TYR A 79 -0.08 -13.43 3.15
N THR A 80 0.89 -13.16 4.01
CA THR A 80 2.04 -12.29 3.74
C THR A 80 3.20 -12.74 4.61
N LEU A 81 4.44 -12.41 4.21
CA LEU A 81 5.64 -12.74 4.97
C LEU A 81 6.65 -11.61 4.89
N GLY A 82 6.89 -10.93 6.01
CA GLY A 82 7.84 -9.83 6.07
C GLY A 82 7.37 -8.56 5.35
N VAL A 83 8.22 -7.54 5.43
CA VAL A 83 7.97 -6.21 4.89
C VAL A 83 8.34 -6.18 3.41
N GLY A 84 7.54 -5.55 2.56
CA GLY A 84 7.86 -5.42 1.14
C GLY A 84 7.37 -6.59 0.28
N SER A 85 7.04 -7.72 0.90
CA SER A 85 6.60 -8.93 0.21
C SER A 85 5.20 -8.78 -0.37
N ALA A 86 4.99 -9.38 -1.55
CA ALA A 86 3.65 -9.55 -2.09
C ALA A 86 2.84 -10.48 -1.18
N GLY A 87 1.63 -10.06 -0.83
CA GLY A 87 0.67 -10.85 -0.08
C GLY A 87 -0.60 -11.14 -0.88
N SER A 88 -1.43 -12.05 -0.38
CA SER A 88 -2.67 -12.45 -1.05
C SER A 88 -3.68 -13.03 -0.07
N MET A 89 -4.96 -12.82 -0.34
CA MET A 89 -6.05 -13.56 0.33
C MET A 89 -6.08 -15.04 -0.06
N PHE A 90 -5.55 -15.38 -1.25
CA PHE A 90 -5.44 -16.75 -1.74
C PHE A 90 -4.06 -17.31 -1.39
N GLY A 91 -4.00 -18.30 -0.51
CA GLY A 91 -2.75 -18.94 -0.14
C GLY A 91 -2.01 -19.60 -1.32
N SER A 92 -2.69 -19.91 -2.42
CA SER A 92 -2.06 -20.36 -3.68
C SER A 92 -1.24 -19.28 -4.38
N HIS A 93 -1.45 -18.00 -4.06
CA HIS A 93 -0.66 -16.89 -4.61
C HIS A 93 0.38 -16.36 -3.59
N ALA A 94 0.48 -16.99 -2.43
CA ALA A 94 1.40 -16.63 -1.35
C ALA A 94 1.97 -17.90 -0.70
N GLU A 95 2.55 -18.79 -1.52
CA GLU A 95 2.94 -20.14 -1.12
C GLU A 95 3.89 -20.17 0.07
N THR A 96 4.92 -19.33 0.07
CA THR A 96 5.88 -19.25 1.18
C THR A 96 5.19 -18.84 2.48
N ALA A 97 4.36 -17.81 2.46
CA ALA A 97 3.60 -17.36 3.64
C ALA A 97 2.64 -18.45 4.13
N LYS A 98 1.96 -19.15 3.21
CA LYS A 98 1.11 -20.30 3.51
C LYS A 98 1.89 -21.45 4.15
N MET A 99 3.07 -21.78 3.62
CA MET A 99 3.92 -22.88 4.12
C MET A 99 4.34 -22.68 5.57
N VAL A 100 4.64 -21.44 5.96
CA VAL A 100 5.01 -21.09 7.35
C VAL A 100 3.82 -20.62 8.19
N ASN A 101 2.59 -20.74 7.67
CA ASN A 101 1.36 -20.29 8.30
C ASN A 101 1.42 -18.82 8.81
N SER A 102 2.05 -17.94 8.02
CA SER A 102 2.14 -16.51 8.29
C SER A 102 1.03 -15.78 7.56
N PHE A 103 0.23 -15.04 8.32
CA PHE A 103 -0.89 -14.25 7.81
C PHE A 103 -1.28 -13.16 8.83
N ILE A 104 -2.00 -12.16 8.34
CA ILE A 104 -2.72 -11.17 9.14
C ILE A 104 -4.23 -11.31 8.88
N MET A 105 -5.05 -10.78 9.78
CA MET A 105 -6.52 -10.88 9.75
C MET A 105 -7.16 -9.53 9.46
#